data_AF-A0A0E2NN21-F1
#
_entry.id   AF-A0A0E2NN21-F1
#
_cell.length_a   1.000
_cell.length_b   1.000
_cell.length_c   1.000
_cell.angle_alpha   90.00
_cell.angle_beta   90.00
_cell.angle_gamma   90.00
#
_symmetry.space_group_name_H-M   'P 1'
#
loop_
_entity.id
_entity.type
_entity.pdbx_description
1 polymer ?
#
loop_
_entity_poly.entity_id
_entity_poly.type
_entity_poly.pdbx_seq_one_letter_code
_entity_poly.pdbx_strand_id
1 'polypeptide(L)'
;MKPFAIDRTNGLCAALFIFFGAFFAIQSLGLEIGTAFRMGPGYFPLVLAIVLIVLGAIILVQAVRVEGEPIGPIAWRGMLFILPAPIFFGMTVRGLGFVPSIFLTALIASFASARMKPLTALLLSAGLTLFSVLVFSYALGLPFQRFGPWLPQWLAL
;
A
#
# COMPACT_ATOMS: atom_id res chain seq x y z
N MET A 1 38.30 17.43 -6.91
CA MET A 1 37.36 16.29 -6.91
C MET A 1 36.71 16.30 -5.53
N LYS A 2 35.42 16.68 -5.40
CA LYS A 2 34.74 16.68 -4.10
C LYS A 2 34.71 15.24 -3.58
N PRO A 3 35.09 14.98 -2.31
CA PRO A 3 35.10 13.63 -1.78
C PRO A 3 33.69 13.03 -1.88
N PHE A 4 33.59 11.78 -2.33
CA PHE A 4 32.35 11.01 -2.32
C PHE A 4 31.91 10.81 -0.87
N ALA A 5 31.21 11.78 -0.30
CA ALA A 5 30.56 11.66 0.99
C ALA A 5 29.17 11.06 0.73
N ILE A 6 28.96 9.81 1.12
CA ILE A 6 27.63 9.20 1.12
C ILE A 6 26.75 10.00 2.07
N ASP A 7 25.66 10.53 1.53
CA ASP A 7 24.58 11.08 2.34
C ASP A 7 23.97 9.96 3.20
N ARG A 8 24.20 10.05 4.52
CA ARG A 8 23.78 8.99 5.46
C ARG A 8 22.27 8.80 5.48
N THR A 9 21.50 9.87 5.27
CA THR A 9 20.04 9.86 5.22
C THR A 9 19.54 8.99 4.07
N ASN A 10 19.94 9.33 2.84
CA ASN A 10 19.57 8.60 1.64
C ASN A 10 20.15 7.18 1.64
N GLY A 11 21.37 7.00 2.16
CA GLY A 11 21.98 5.68 2.36
C GLY A 11 21.14 4.78 3.26
N LEU A 12 20.62 5.29 4.38
CA LEU A 12 19.74 4.55 5.28
C LEU A 12 18.40 4.21 4.61
N CYS A 13 17.78 5.17 3.92
CA CYS A 13 16.53 4.95 3.18
C CYS A 13 16.70 3.87 2.09
N ALA A 14 17.78 3.94 1.31
CA ALA A 14 18.11 2.93 0.31
C ALA A 14 18.29 1.54 0.95
N ALA A 15 19.03 1.47 2.06
CA ALA A 15 19.25 0.22 2.77
C ALA A 15 17.93 -0.40 3.27
N LEU A 16 17.02 0.40 3.84
CA LEU A 16 15.71 -0.09 4.29
C LEU A 16 14.86 -0.62 3.13
N PHE A 17 14.80 0.11 2.00
CA PHE A 17 14.01 -0.28 0.84
C PHE A 17 14.54 -1.58 0.22
N ILE A 18 15.85 -1.68 0.06
CA ILE A 18 16.51 -2.89 -0.47
C ILE A 18 16.33 -4.05 0.52
N PHE A 19 16.48 -3.82 1.83
CA PHE A 19 16.35 -4.86 2.85
C PHE A 19 14.95 -5.47 2.87
N PHE A 20 13.90 -4.65 3.02
CA PHE A 20 12.53 -5.16 3.04
C PHE A 20 12.13 -5.73 1.69
N GLY A 21 12.55 -5.11 0.58
CA GLY A 21 12.33 -5.64 -0.76
C GLY A 21 12.97 -7.03 -0.92
N ALA A 22 14.25 -7.19 -0.58
CA ALA A 22 14.93 -8.49 -0.66
C ALA A 22 14.28 -9.53 0.25
N PHE A 23 13.93 -9.15 1.48
CA PHE A 23 13.22 -10.03 2.42
C PHE A 23 11.91 -10.56 1.83
N PHE A 24 11.04 -9.67 1.35
CA PHE A 24 9.76 -10.09 0.76
C PHE A 24 9.93 -10.82 -0.57
N ALA A 25 10.94 -10.47 -1.39
CA ALA A 25 11.25 -11.20 -2.60
C ALA A 25 11.60 -12.67 -2.29
N ILE A 26 12.53 -12.89 -1.36
CA ILE A 26 12.94 -14.24 -0.93
C ILE A 26 11.74 -15.02 -0.38
N GLN A 27 10.93 -14.42 0.48
CA GLN A 27 9.72 -15.06 1.01
C GLN A 27 8.72 -15.41 -0.10
N SER A 28 8.59 -14.56 -1.13
CA SER A 28 7.66 -14.78 -2.23
C SER A 28 8.09 -15.89 -3.17
N LEU A 29 9.40 -16.17 -3.28
CA LEU A 29 9.92 -17.27 -4.11
C LEU A 29 9.53 -18.65 -3.57
N GLY A 30 9.19 -18.76 -2.28
CA GLY A 30 8.63 -19.98 -1.67
C GLY A 30 7.12 -20.13 -1.84
N LEU A 31 6.44 -19.16 -2.48
CA LEU A 31 5.00 -19.16 -2.69
C LEU A 31 4.67 -19.35 -4.18
N GLU A 32 3.49 -19.88 -4.47
CA GLU A 32 3.00 -19.93 -5.85
C GLU A 32 2.81 -18.50 -6.38
N ILE A 33 3.50 -18.18 -7.48
CA ILE A 33 3.41 -16.87 -8.14
C ILE A 33 2.20 -16.82 -9.08
N GLY A 34 1.92 -17.89 -9.83
CA GLY A 34 0.83 -17.88 -10.82
C GLY A 34 1.11 -16.91 -11.98
N THR A 35 0.06 -16.30 -12.53
CA THR A 35 0.15 -15.35 -13.66
C THR A 35 -0.51 -14.02 -13.33
N ALA A 36 -0.33 -12.99 -14.17
CA ALA A 36 -0.97 -11.69 -13.99
C ALA A 36 -2.51 -11.76 -13.91
N PHE A 37 -3.13 -12.71 -14.61
CA PHE A 37 -4.59 -12.91 -14.58
C PHE A 37 -5.07 -13.89 -13.51
N ARG A 38 -4.16 -14.70 -12.96
CA ARG A 38 -4.41 -15.66 -11.88
C ARG A 38 -3.27 -15.56 -10.89
N MET A 39 -3.25 -14.46 -10.15
CA MET A 39 -2.19 -14.14 -9.21
C MET A 39 -2.22 -15.14 -8.05
N GLY A 40 -1.13 -15.86 -7.86
CA GLY A 40 -0.92 -16.64 -6.65
C GLY A 40 -0.52 -15.75 -5.46
N PRO A 41 -0.47 -16.31 -4.24
CA PRO A 41 -0.15 -15.54 -3.04
C PRO A 41 1.24 -14.87 -3.07
N GLY A 42 2.18 -15.40 -3.85
CA GLY A 42 3.51 -14.83 -4.03
C GLY A 42 3.60 -13.68 -5.05
N TYR A 43 2.61 -13.52 -5.94
CA TYR A 43 2.70 -12.56 -7.05
C TYR A 43 2.80 -11.11 -6.57
N PHE A 44 1.82 -10.67 -5.79
CA PHE A 44 1.72 -9.27 -5.38
C PHE A 44 2.88 -8.85 -4.46
N PRO A 45 3.27 -9.64 -3.44
CA PRO A 45 4.43 -9.29 -2.62
C PRO A 45 5.74 -9.28 -3.41
N LEU A 46 5.94 -10.16 -4.40
CA LEU A 46 7.13 -10.17 -5.25
C LEU A 46 7.23 -8.90 -6.12
N VAL A 47 6.13 -8.48 -6.74
CA VAL A 47 6.12 -7.26 -7.57
C VAL A 47 6.45 -6.03 -6.72
N LEU A 48 5.82 -5.91 -5.54
CA LEU A 48 6.11 -4.81 -4.61
C LEU A 48 7.56 -4.85 -4.12
N ALA A 49 8.08 -6.04 -3.81
CA ALA A 49 9.48 -6.23 -3.43
C ALA A 49 10.45 -5.77 -4.52
N ILE A 50 10.20 -6.11 -5.78
CA ILE A 50 11.01 -5.64 -6.92
C ILE A 50 10.95 -4.12 -7.02
N VAL A 51 9.76 -3.52 -6.93
CA VAL A 51 9.61 -2.05 -6.95
C VAL A 51 10.40 -1.40 -5.82
N LEU A 52 10.35 -1.94 -4.59
CA LEU A 52 11.12 -1.43 -3.45
C LEU A 52 12.63 -1.52 -3.70
N ILE A 53 13.14 -2.64 -4.23
CA ILE A 53 14.56 -2.80 -4.57
C ILE A 53 14.99 -1.78 -5.63
N VAL A 54 14.18 -1.60 -6.68
CA VAL A 54 14.47 -0.62 -7.75
C VAL A 54 14.50 0.80 -7.19
N LEU A 55 13.50 1.19 -6.40
CA LEU A 55 13.47 2.50 -5.73
C LEU A 55 14.67 2.68 -4.79
N GLY A 56 15.03 1.66 -4.02
CA GLY A 56 16.20 1.67 -3.14
C GLY A 56 17.51 1.83 -3.91
N ALA A 57 17.66 1.16 -5.06
CA ALA A 57 18.82 1.32 -5.93
C ALA A 57 18.91 2.74 -6.51
N ILE A 58 17.78 3.33 -6.91
CA ILE A 58 17.73 4.73 -7.37
C ILE A 58 18.15 5.68 -6.24
N ILE A 59 17.65 5.49 -5.02
CA ILE A 59 18.01 6.31 -3.85
C ILE A 59 19.50 6.13 -3.50
N LEU A 60 20.05 4.92 -3.63
CA LEU A 60 21.46 4.65 -3.38
C LEU A 60 22.37 5.45 -4.33
N VAL A 61 21.99 5.53 -5.62
CA VAL A 61 22.69 6.37 -6.60
C VAL A 61 22.58 7.86 -6.23
N GLN A 62 21.42 8.31 -5.74
CA GLN A 62 21.23 9.69 -5.27
C GLN A 62 22.07 10.02 -4.03
N ALA A 63 22.22 9.07 -3.10
CA ALA A 63 22.99 9.25 -1.87
C ALA A 63 24.47 9.60 -2.12
N VAL A 64 25.00 9.24 -3.30
CA VAL A 64 26.38 9.53 -3.71
C VAL A 64 26.48 10.82 -4.54
N ARG A 65 25.37 11.29 -5.13
CA ARG A 65 25.33 12.42 -6.07
C ARG A 65 24.86 13.72 -5.44
N VAL A 66 24.04 13.65 -4.39
CA VAL A 66 23.35 14.80 -3.80
C VAL A 66 23.47 14.73 -2.28
N GLU A 67 23.89 15.83 -1.65
CA GLU A 67 23.80 15.99 -0.20
C GLU A 67 22.31 16.12 0.17
N GLY A 68 21.83 15.18 0.98
CA GLY A 68 20.45 15.10 1.39
C GLY A 68 20.17 15.99 2.60
N GLU A 69 18.89 16.32 2.79
CA GLU A 69 18.45 16.91 4.04
C GLU A 69 18.54 15.88 5.18
N PRO A 70 18.79 16.31 6.43
CA PRO A 70 18.75 15.41 7.58
C PRO A 70 17.37 14.77 7.73
N ILE A 71 17.35 13.53 8.23
CA ILE A 71 16.09 12.81 8.53
C ILE A 71 15.23 13.66 9.48
N GLY A 72 14.06 14.07 8.99
CA GLY A 72 13.05 14.74 9.79
C GLY A 72 12.43 13.84 10.86
N PRO A 73 11.52 14.37 11.70
CA PRO A 73 10.85 13.56 12.72
C PRO A 73 10.09 12.39 12.10
N ILE A 74 10.18 11.23 12.75
CA ILE A 74 9.49 10.00 12.33
C ILE A 74 7.98 10.24 12.29
N ALA A 75 7.35 9.90 11.17
CA ALA A 75 5.92 10.07 10.95
C ALA A 75 5.08 8.97 11.64
N TRP A 76 5.15 8.89 12.97
CA TRP A 76 4.44 7.89 13.79
C TRP A 76 2.96 7.76 13.45
N ARG A 77 2.28 8.90 13.31
CA ARG A 77 0.87 8.93 12.94
C ARG A 77 0.63 8.29 11.57
N GLY A 78 1.47 8.61 10.59
CA GLY A 78 1.41 7.99 9.27
C GLY A 78 1.56 6.48 9.34
N MET A 79 2.56 5.98 10.08
CA MET A 79 2.78 4.54 10.24
C MET A 79 1.59 3.84 10.92
N LEU A 80 1.04 4.43 11.98
CA LEU A 80 -0.09 3.86 12.72
C LEU A 80 -1.39 3.80 11.91
N PHE A 81 -1.59 4.67 10.92
CA PHE A 81 -2.77 4.62 10.04
C PHE A 81 -2.55 3.79 8.78
N ILE A 82 -1.34 3.78 8.20
CA ILE A 82 -1.06 3.10 6.93
C ILE A 82 -0.77 1.61 7.10
N LEU A 83 0.05 1.22 8.09
CA LEU A 83 0.44 -0.19 8.26
C LEU A 83 -0.73 -1.13 8.56
N PRO A 84 -1.70 -0.81 9.45
CA PRO A 84 -2.82 -1.70 9.71
C PRO A 84 -3.91 -1.64 8.63
N ALA A 85 -3.92 -0.65 7.74
CA ALA A 85 -5.01 -0.47 6.78
C ALA A 85 -5.18 -1.69 5.83
N PRO A 86 -4.13 -2.26 5.20
CA PRO A 86 -4.27 -3.49 4.41
C PRO A 86 -4.71 -4.71 5.23
N ILE A 87 -4.30 -4.79 6.50
CA ILE A 87 -4.71 -5.88 7.41
C ILE A 87 -6.19 -5.76 7.71
N PHE A 88 -6.65 -4.56 8.05
CA PHE A 88 -8.06 -4.24 8.27
C PHE A 88 -8.89 -4.59 7.04
N PHE A 89 -8.44 -4.20 5.84
CA PHE A 89 -9.11 -4.58 4.58
C PHE A 89 -9.21 -6.10 4.42
N GLY A 90 -8.10 -6.82 4.56
CA GLY A 90 -8.07 -8.28 4.41
C GLY A 90 -8.99 -9.01 5.40
N MET A 91 -9.10 -8.50 6.63
CA MET A 91 -9.99 -9.06 7.66
C MET A 91 -11.47 -8.73 7.40
N THR A 92 -11.77 -7.55 6.86
CA THR A 92 -13.15 -7.07 6.73
C THR A 92 -13.78 -7.39 5.39
N VAL A 93 -13.00 -7.56 4.32
CA VAL A 93 -13.53 -7.74 2.94
C VAL A 93 -14.47 -8.93 2.80
N ARG A 94 -14.23 -10.03 3.54
CA ARG A 94 -15.11 -11.21 3.53
C ARG A 94 -16.39 -11.03 4.35
N GLY A 95 -16.36 -10.17 5.37
CA GLY A 95 -17.46 -9.96 6.31
C GLY A 95 -18.34 -8.76 5.96
N LEU A 96 -17.75 -7.58 5.82
CA LEU A 96 -18.44 -6.35 5.41
C LEU A 96 -18.70 -6.30 3.91
N GLY A 97 -17.90 -6.98 3.09
CA GLY A 97 -17.95 -6.89 1.63
C GLY A 97 -17.03 -5.80 1.08
N PHE A 98 -16.91 -5.76 -0.24
CA PHE A 98 -15.94 -4.93 -0.96
C PHE A 98 -16.15 -3.43 -0.75
N VAL A 99 -17.39 -2.94 -0.86
CA VAL A 99 -17.73 -1.51 -0.78
C VAL A 99 -17.36 -0.90 0.59
N PRO A 100 -17.94 -1.37 1.72
CA PRO A 100 -17.64 -0.80 3.03
C PRO A 100 -16.19 -1.06 3.47
N SER A 101 -15.57 -2.18 3.08
CA SER A 101 -14.19 -2.47 3.46
C SER A 101 -13.21 -1.50 2.80
N ILE A 102 -13.39 -1.21 1.51
CA ILE A 102 -12.57 -0.20 0.82
C ILE A 102 -12.81 1.18 1.42
N PHE A 103 -14.07 1.56 1.63
CA PHE A 103 -14.41 2.87 2.17
C PHE A 103 -13.76 3.11 3.53
N LEU A 104 -13.91 2.18 4.46
CA LEU A 104 -13.34 2.30 5.81
C LEU A 104 -11.81 2.25 5.77
N THR A 105 -11.22 1.37 4.95
CA THR A 105 -9.76 1.29 4.80
C THR A 105 -9.18 2.60 4.27
N ALA A 106 -9.78 3.16 3.22
CA ALA A 106 -9.36 4.41 2.61
C ALA A 106 -9.56 5.59 3.58
N LEU A 107 -10.66 5.58 4.34
CA LEU A 107 -10.94 6.59 5.35
C LEU A 107 -9.88 6.56 6.46
N ILE A 108 -9.58 5.39 7.02
CA ILE A 108 -8.52 5.20 8.02
C ILE A 108 -7.18 5.68 7.47
N ALA A 109 -6.80 5.22 6.27
CA ALA A 109 -5.54 5.61 5.65
C ALA A 109 -5.44 7.11 5.37
N SER A 110 -6.55 7.79 5.03
CA SER A 110 -6.54 9.23 4.75
C SER A 110 -6.13 10.09 5.96
N PHE A 111 -6.41 9.61 7.18
CA PHE A 111 -6.02 10.29 8.43
C PHE A 111 -4.53 10.13 8.75
N ALA A 112 -3.76 9.39 7.95
CA ALA A 112 -2.30 9.38 8.03
C ALA A 112 -1.70 10.79 7.86
N SER A 113 -2.31 11.63 7.01
CA SER A 113 -1.85 13.01 6.75
C SER A 113 -2.37 14.03 7.76
N ALA A 114 -1.48 14.85 8.35
CA ALA A 114 -1.85 15.79 9.42
C ALA A 114 -2.68 16.96 8.93
N ARG A 115 -2.64 17.18 7.62
CA ARG A 115 -3.38 18.24 6.92
C ARG A 115 -4.76 17.78 6.47
N MET A 116 -5.13 16.52 6.69
CA MET A 116 -6.39 15.97 6.19
C MET A 116 -7.57 16.49 7.00
N LYS A 117 -8.57 17.06 6.31
CA LYS A 117 -9.85 17.46 6.90
C LYS A 117 -10.85 16.29 6.80
N PRO A 118 -11.72 16.06 7.81
CA PRO A 118 -12.67 14.94 7.81
C PRO A 118 -13.57 14.90 6.56
N LEU A 119 -14.01 16.07 6.07
CA LEU A 119 -14.84 16.13 4.86
C LEU A 119 -14.07 15.70 3.61
N THR A 120 -12.82 16.15 3.46
CA THR A 120 -11.95 15.76 2.34
C THR A 120 -11.61 14.28 2.40
N ALA A 121 -11.37 13.74 3.59
CA ALA A 121 -11.18 12.31 3.83
C ALA A 121 -12.40 11.49 3.40
N LEU A 122 -13.61 11.94 3.75
CA LEU A 122 -14.87 11.30 3.36
C LEU A 122 -15.08 11.32 1.84
N LEU A 123 -14.85 12.47 1.19
CA LEU A 123 -14.95 12.58 -0.27
C LEU A 123 -13.92 11.72 -1.00
N LEU A 124 -12.67 11.71 -0.51
CA LEU A 124 -11.59 10.91 -1.10
C LEU A 124 -11.86 9.41 -0.96
N SER A 125 -12.27 8.96 0.22
CA SER A 125 -12.62 7.56 0.46
C SER A 125 -13.86 7.13 -0.32
N ALA A 126 -14.89 7.97 -0.40
CA ALA A 126 -16.08 7.72 -1.23
C ALA A 126 -15.71 7.63 -2.72
N GLY A 127 -14.92 8.57 -3.24
CA GLY A 127 -14.47 8.58 -4.63
C GLY A 127 -13.61 7.37 -4.98
N LEU A 128 -12.66 7.01 -4.11
CA LEU A 128 -11.82 5.83 -4.29
C LEU A 128 -12.63 4.53 -4.24
N THR A 129 -13.63 4.47 -3.36
CA THR A 129 -14.56 3.32 -3.28
C THR A 129 -15.39 3.22 -4.55
N LEU A 130 -16.00 4.31 -5.01
CA LEU A 130 -16.79 4.35 -6.23
C LEU A 130 -15.94 3.91 -7.43
N PHE A 131 -14.75 4.48 -7.60
CA PHE A 131 -13.82 4.11 -8.66
C PHE A 131 -13.46 2.62 -8.60
N SER A 132 -13.13 2.11 -7.41
CA SER A 132 -12.78 0.70 -7.23
C SER A 132 -13.95 -0.22 -7.57
N VAL A 133 -15.18 0.14 -7.18
CA VAL A 133 -16.38 -0.64 -7.51
C VAL A 133 -16.63 -0.65 -9.02
N LEU A 134 -16.51 0.50 -9.68
CA LEU A 134 -16.67 0.60 -11.13
C LEU A 134 -15.64 -0.27 -11.87
N VAL A 135 -14.36 -0.20 -11.49
CA VAL A 135 -13.31 -0.96 -12.16
C VAL A 135 -13.39 -2.45 -11.82
N PHE A 136 -13.43 -2.82 -10.55
CA PHE A 136 -13.28 -4.22 -10.13
C PHE A 136 -14.59 -5.00 -10.20
N SER A 137 -15.72 -4.39 -9.84
CA SER A 137 -17.02 -5.08 -9.86
C SER A 137 -17.68 -5.01 -11.23
N TYR A 138 -17.72 -3.82 -11.86
CA TYR A 138 -18.45 -3.65 -13.13
C TYR A 138 -17.58 -3.87 -14.37
N ALA A 139 -16.38 -3.30 -14.44
CA ALA A 139 -15.54 -3.39 -15.65
C ALA A 139 -14.83 -4.75 -15.77
N LEU A 140 -14.25 -5.25 -14.67
CA LEU A 140 -13.52 -6.53 -14.64
C LEU A 140 -14.40 -7.73 -14.26
N GLY A 141 -15.59 -7.50 -13.72
CA GLY A 141 -16.53 -8.57 -13.35
C GLY A 141 -16.01 -9.49 -12.25
N LEU A 142 -15.18 -8.99 -11.32
CA LEU A 142 -14.66 -9.83 -10.25
C LEU A 142 -15.79 -10.28 -9.31
N PRO A 143 -15.77 -11.55 -8.84
CA PRO A 143 -16.84 -12.13 -8.01
C PRO A 143 -16.74 -11.69 -6.54
N PHE A 144 -16.54 -10.38 -6.31
CA PHE A 144 -16.56 -9.82 -4.97
C PHE A 144 -18.00 -9.56 -4.51
N GLN A 145 -18.32 -9.99 -3.29
CA GLN A 145 -19.54 -9.56 -2.61
C GLN A 145 -19.43 -8.07 -2.31
N ARG A 146 -20.30 -7.25 -2.91
CA ARG A 146 -20.32 -5.79 -2.70
C ARG A 146 -20.62 -5.45 -1.24
N PHE A 147 -21.62 -6.12 -0.70
CA PHE A 147 -22.01 -6.09 0.71
C PHE A 147 -21.97 -7.53 1.23
N GLY A 148 -21.24 -7.72 2.33
CA GLY A 148 -21.02 -9.02 2.95
C GLY A 148 -22.05 -9.37 4.01
N PRO A 149 -21.97 -10.58 4.58
CA PRO A 149 -22.98 -11.12 5.52
C PRO A 149 -23.09 -10.36 6.85
N TRP A 150 -22.12 -9.50 7.20
CA TRP A 150 -22.23 -8.65 8.38
C TRP A 150 -23.22 -7.50 8.20
N LEU A 151 -23.57 -7.17 6.95
CA LEU A 151 -24.55 -6.15 6.64
C LEU A 151 -25.92 -6.77 6.36
N PRO A 152 -27.01 -6.03 6.64
CA PRO A 152 -28.35 -6.49 6.33
C PRO A 152 -28.51 -6.85 4.85
N GLN A 153 -29.10 -8.01 4.59
CA GLN A 153 -29.21 -8.59 3.23
C GLN A 153 -30.05 -7.74 2.27
N TRP A 154 -30.88 -6.82 2.76
CA TRP A 154 -31.65 -5.88 1.93
C TRP A 154 -30.78 -4.82 1.24
N LEU A 155 -29.51 -4.65 1.65
CA LEU A 155 -28.53 -3.82 0.94
C LEU A 155 -27.93 -4.53 -0.29
N ALA A 156 -28.18 -5.84 -0.46
CA ALA A 156 -27.67 -6.64 -1.57
C ALA A 156 -28.68 -6.81 -2.72
N LEU A 157 -29.84 -6.15 -2.64
CA LEU A 157 -30.85 -6.02 -3.70
C LEU A 157 -30.41 -4.98 -4.74
#